data_AF-A0A6I1J6X6-F1
#
_entry.id   AF-A0A6I1J6X6-F1
#
_cell.length_a   1.000
_cell.length_b   1.000
_cell.length_c   1.000
_cell.angle_alpha   90.00
_cell.angle_beta   90.00
_cell.angle_gamma   90.00
#
_symmetry.space_group_name_H-M   'P 1'
#
loop_
_entity.id
_entity.type
_entity.pdbx_description
1 polymer ?
#
loop_
_entity_poly.entity_id
_entity_poly.type
_entity_poly.pdbx_seq_one_letter_code
_entity_poly.pdbx_strand_id
1 'polypeptide(L)'
;YSRNLDVVQRNVIRGEYLRTCRDIIDAYFQIKMRTYAMHEATTAHGRGPEVVDPLIQREVEASVFRFGALGTFLANFRDDAIRERYTQLSWKLLAIARDTYKQPREAFDKAFAGADTLFGEMNEDCARTARLSFL
;
A
#
# COMPACT_ATOMS: atom_id res chain seq x y z
N TYR A 1 29.12 -11.71 -26.16
CA TYR A 1 28.88 -12.02 -24.73
C TYR A 1 28.13 -10.91 -24.00
N SER A 2 28.43 -9.61 -24.22
CA SER A 2 27.74 -8.48 -23.56
C SER A 2 26.23 -8.40 -23.84
N ARG A 3 25.78 -8.54 -25.09
CA ARG A 3 24.35 -8.47 -25.46
C ARG A 3 23.44 -9.45 -24.71
N ASN A 4 23.92 -10.65 -24.39
CA ASN A 4 23.12 -11.65 -23.68
C ASN A 4 23.01 -11.32 -22.17
N LEU A 5 24.06 -10.73 -21.58
CA LEU A 5 24.04 -10.27 -20.20
C LEU A 5 23.07 -9.09 -20.03
N ASP A 6 23.04 -8.16 -20.97
CA ASP A 6 22.13 -7.02 -20.96
C ASP A 6 20.65 -7.45 -21.02
N VAL A 7 20.33 -8.46 -21.83
CA VAL A 7 18.96 -9.02 -21.94
C VAL A 7 18.55 -9.73 -20.64
N VAL A 8 19.44 -10.54 -20.07
CA VAL A 8 19.17 -11.26 -18.81
C VAL A 8 18.97 -10.27 -17.65
N GLN A 9 19.84 -9.26 -17.51
CA GLN A 9 19.72 -8.25 -16.47
C GLN A 9 18.41 -7.46 -16.57
N ARG A 10 18.01 -7.05 -17.78
CA ARG A 10 16.72 -6.36 -18.00
C ARG A 10 15.53 -7.22 -17.63
N ASN A 11 15.56 -8.51 -17.96
CA ASN A 11 14.47 -9.44 -17.62
C ASN A 11 14.37 -9.69 -16.11
N VAL A 12 15.51 -9.81 -15.42
CA VAL A 12 15.54 -9.96 -13.95
C VAL A 12 14.98 -8.71 -13.25
N ILE A 13 15.43 -7.52 -13.66
CA ILE A 13 14.94 -6.25 -13.12
C ILE A 13 13.43 -6.10 -13.34
N ARG A 14 12.95 -6.46 -14.54
CA ARG A 14 11.51 -6.44 -14.87
C ARG A 14 10.71 -7.42 -14.02
N GLY A 15 11.22 -8.63 -13.83
CA GLY A 15 10.60 -9.64 -12.99
C GLY A 15 10.50 -9.20 -11.52
N GLU A 16 11.57 -8.61 -10.99
CA GLU A 16 11.58 -8.04 -9.64
C GLU A 16 10.55 -6.91 -9.49
N TYR A 17 10.52 -5.98 -10.45
CA TYR A 17 9.57 -4.88 -10.46
C TYR A 17 8.12 -5.36 -10.43
N LEU A 18 7.75 -6.33 -11.28
CA LEU A 18 6.40 -6.90 -11.31
C LEU A 18 6.06 -7.65 -10.02
N ARG A 19 7.04 -8.33 -9.41
CA ARG A 19 6.84 -8.97 -8.10
C ARG A 19 6.55 -7.92 -7.02
N THR A 20 7.34 -6.86 -6.94
CA THR A 20 7.09 -5.81 -5.96
C THR A 20 5.76 -5.08 -6.22
N CYS A 21 5.38 -4.87 -7.48
CA CYS A 21 4.05 -4.37 -7.83
C CYS A 21 2.93 -5.27 -7.29
N ARG A 22 3.07 -6.60 -7.38
CA ARG A 22 2.09 -7.50 -6.77
C ARG A 22 2.08 -7.39 -5.24
N ASP A 23 3.26 -7.37 -4.63
CA ASP A 23 3.39 -7.34 -3.16
C ASP A 23 2.84 -6.04 -2.56
N ILE A 24 2.99 -4.91 -3.26
CA ILE A 24 2.47 -3.62 -2.78
C ILE A 24 0.95 -3.54 -2.90
N ILE A 25 0.38 -4.14 -3.95
CA ILE A 25 -1.08 -4.28 -4.11
C ILE A 25 -1.65 -5.13 -2.98
N ASP A 26 -1.05 -6.29 -2.71
CA ASP A 26 -1.49 -7.17 -1.61
C ASP A 26 -1.38 -6.45 -0.26
N ALA A 27 -0.24 -5.82 0.03
CA ALA A 27 -0.06 -5.05 1.26
C ALA A 27 -1.13 -3.96 1.44
N TYR A 28 -1.47 -3.22 0.37
CA TYR A 28 -2.53 -2.20 0.41
C TYR A 28 -3.88 -2.78 0.83
N PHE A 29 -4.32 -3.85 0.18
CA PHE A 29 -5.62 -4.45 0.47
C PHE A 29 -5.67 -5.15 1.83
N GLN A 30 -4.56 -5.73 2.29
CA GLN A 30 -4.46 -6.27 3.66
C GLN A 30 -4.60 -5.17 4.71
N ILE A 31 -3.96 -4.01 4.53
CA ILE A 31 -4.11 -2.85 5.41
C ILE A 31 -5.57 -2.38 5.40
N LYS A 32 -6.18 -2.23 4.22
CA LYS A 32 -7.57 -1.80 4.07
C LYS A 32 -8.52 -2.74 4.79
N MET A 33 -8.43 -4.05 4.54
CA MET A 33 -9.29 -5.04 5.19
C MET A 33 -9.18 -5.01 6.72
N ARG A 34 -7.96 -4.95 7.26
CA ARG A 34 -7.75 -4.96 8.72
C ARG A 34 -8.24 -3.69 9.39
N THR A 35 -8.02 -2.53 8.78
CA THR A 35 -8.52 -1.25 9.31
C THR A 35 -10.05 -1.13 9.23
N TYR A 36 -10.69 -1.71 8.21
CA TYR A 36 -12.16 -1.86 8.18
C TYR A 36 -12.64 -2.76 9.32
N ALA A 37 -12.01 -3.91 9.54
CA ALA A 37 -12.35 -4.79 10.66
C ALA A 37 -12.16 -4.10 12.02
N MET A 38 -11.09 -3.33 12.19
CA MET A 38 -10.87 -2.50 13.39
C MET A 38 -11.98 -1.46 13.55
N HIS A 39 -12.35 -0.74 12.49
CA HIS A 39 -13.43 0.24 12.51
C HIS A 39 -14.76 -0.41 12.91
N GLU A 40 -15.13 -1.51 12.27
CA GLU A 40 -16.34 -2.27 12.59
C GLU A 40 -16.34 -2.72 14.05
N ALA A 41 -15.22 -3.23 14.58
CA ALA A 41 -15.10 -3.64 15.98
C ALA A 41 -15.34 -2.48 16.96
N THR A 42 -14.92 -1.24 16.62
CA THR A 42 -15.23 -0.06 17.45
C THR A 42 -16.72 0.28 17.47
N THR A 43 -17.45 -0.03 16.39
CA THR A 43 -18.88 0.29 16.24
C THR A 43 -19.81 -0.82 16.74
N ALA A 44 -19.41 -2.10 16.60
CA ALA A 44 -20.29 -3.26 16.74
C ALA A 44 -20.78 -3.54 18.18
N HIS A 45 -20.22 -2.88 19.19
CA HIS A 45 -20.54 -3.17 20.59
C HIS A 45 -20.81 -1.95 21.47
N GLY A 46 -20.81 -0.72 20.92
CA GLY A 46 -20.92 0.50 21.73
C GLY A 46 -19.81 0.66 22.77
N ARG A 47 -18.75 -0.15 22.70
CA ARG A 47 -17.63 -0.22 23.65
C ARG A 47 -16.49 0.74 23.30
N GLY A 48 -16.68 1.58 22.28
CA GLY A 48 -15.71 2.59 21.88
C GLY A 48 -14.42 1.99 21.30
N PRO A 49 -13.39 2.84 21.07
CA PRO A 49 -12.17 2.43 20.40
C PRO A 49 -11.25 1.49 21.18
N GLU A 50 -11.50 1.29 22.48
CA GLU A 50 -10.71 0.41 23.36
C GLU A 50 -10.91 -1.09 23.09
N VAL A 51 -11.88 -1.45 22.24
CA VAL A 51 -12.16 -2.84 21.83
C VAL A 51 -11.03 -3.42 20.97
N VAL A 52 -10.28 -2.57 20.27
CA VAL A 52 -9.21 -3.03 19.39
C VAL A 52 -7.95 -3.27 20.23
N ASP A 53 -7.49 -4.53 20.26
CA ASP A 53 -6.25 -4.91 20.91
C ASP A 53 -5.08 -4.05 20.35
N PRO A 54 -4.30 -3.37 21.22
CA PRO A 54 -3.14 -2.60 20.80
C PRO A 54 -2.16 -3.41 19.93
N LEU A 55 -2.02 -4.71 20.14
CA LEU A 55 -1.18 -5.58 19.32
C LEU A 55 -1.69 -5.66 17.87
N ILE A 56 -3.01 -5.82 17.68
CA ILE A 56 -3.64 -5.80 16.35
C ILE A 56 -3.38 -4.48 15.65
N GLN A 57 -3.55 -3.35 16.36
CA GLN A 57 -3.24 -2.04 15.79
C GLN A 57 -1.77 -1.97 15.35
N ARG A 58 -0.83 -2.46 16.17
CA ARG A 58 0.61 -2.45 15.84
C ARG A 58 0.95 -3.35 14.65
N GLU A 59 0.27 -4.48 14.48
CA GLU A 59 0.45 -5.34 13.29
C GLU A 59 -0.01 -4.65 12.00
N VAL A 60 -1.08 -3.85 12.06
CA VAL A 60 -1.52 -3.02 10.94
C VAL A 60 -0.50 -1.91 10.66
N GLU A 61 0.00 -1.21 11.69
CA GLU A 61 1.06 -0.21 11.53
C GLU A 61 2.33 -0.83 10.88
N ALA A 62 2.74 -2.02 11.33
CA ALA A 62 3.85 -2.75 10.72
C ALA A 62 3.60 -3.08 9.23
N SER A 63 2.36 -3.42 8.89
CA SER A 63 1.95 -3.65 7.50
C SER A 63 2.05 -2.37 6.67
N VAL A 64 1.69 -1.21 7.24
CA VAL A 64 1.87 0.11 6.59
C VAL A 64 3.34 0.43 6.37
N PHE A 65 4.22 0.16 7.34
CA PHE A 65 5.66 0.37 7.16
C PHE A 65 6.24 -0.57 6.10
N ARG A 66 5.79 -1.82 6.04
CA ARG A 66 6.16 -2.74 4.96
C ARG A 66 5.71 -2.21 3.60
N PHE A 67 4.49 -1.69 3.48
CA PHE A 67 4.03 -1.03 2.26
C PHE A 67 4.94 0.14 1.84
N GLY A 68 5.30 1.01 2.78
CA GLY A 68 6.22 2.12 2.51
C GLY A 68 7.62 1.66 2.05
N ALA A 69 8.13 0.58 2.64
CA ALA A 69 9.42 -0.02 2.24
C ALA A 69 9.38 -0.58 0.81
N LEU A 70 8.31 -1.30 0.46
CA LEU A 70 8.09 -1.79 -0.92
C LEU A 70 7.98 -0.62 -1.91
N GLY A 71 7.27 0.45 -1.52
CA GLY A 71 7.14 1.66 -2.34
C GLY A 71 8.47 2.38 -2.56
N THR A 72 9.30 2.43 -1.53
CA THR A 72 10.66 2.98 -1.61
C THR A 72 11.53 2.16 -2.55
N PHE A 73 11.43 0.83 -2.48
CA PHE A 73 12.13 -0.06 -3.40
C PHE A 73 11.66 0.11 -4.84
N LEU A 74 10.34 0.18 -5.09
CA LEU A 74 9.77 0.44 -6.42
C LEU A 74 10.23 1.76 -7.02
N ALA A 75 10.36 2.80 -6.17
CA ALA A 75 10.85 4.09 -6.60
C ALA A 75 12.30 4.06 -7.10
N ASN A 76 13.12 3.07 -6.74
CA ASN A 76 14.48 2.94 -7.28
C ASN A 76 14.50 2.57 -8.77
N PHE A 77 13.37 2.11 -9.32
CA PHE A 77 13.22 1.78 -10.75
C PHE A 77 12.53 2.92 -11.53
N ARG A 78 12.36 4.10 -10.91
CA ARG A 78 11.54 5.22 -11.38
C ARG A 78 12.12 6.56 -10.88
N ASP A 79 11.40 7.63 -11.17
CA ASP A 79 11.76 9.01 -10.82
C ASP A 79 11.36 9.36 -9.38
N ASP A 80 12.01 10.35 -8.78
CA ASP A 80 11.80 10.76 -7.38
C ASP A 80 10.34 11.14 -7.06
N ALA A 81 9.58 11.62 -8.04
CA ALA A 81 8.15 11.94 -7.89
C ALA A 81 7.32 10.71 -7.47
N ILE A 82 7.71 9.49 -7.87
CA ILE A 82 7.02 8.25 -7.47
C ILE A 82 7.33 7.90 -6.01
N ARG A 83 8.55 8.16 -5.53
CA ARG A 83 8.93 7.97 -4.13
C ARG A 83 8.07 8.83 -3.20
N GLU A 84 7.82 10.08 -3.60
CA GLU A 84 7.00 11.01 -2.84
C GLU A 84 5.55 10.51 -2.71
N ARG A 85 4.96 9.99 -3.79
CA ARG A 85 3.60 9.44 -3.78
C ARG A 85 3.47 8.22 -2.85
N TYR A 86 4.40 7.27 -2.89
CA TYR A 86 4.42 6.14 -1.94
C TYR A 86 4.58 6.60 -0.50
N THR A 87 5.42 7.61 -0.26
CA THR A 87 5.59 8.20 1.06
C THR A 87 4.29 8.84 1.54
N GLN A 88 3.66 9.68 0.72
CA GLN A 88 2.39 10.32 1.04
C GLN A 88 1.28 9.31 1.33
N LEU A 89 1.17 8.25 0.53
CA LEU A 89 0.19 7.19 0.75
C LEU A 89 0.45 6.43 2.05
N SER A 90 1.72 6.10 2.35
CA SER A 90 2.07 5.43 3.60
C SER A 90 1.70 6.26 4.84
N TRP A 91 1.88 7.58 4.80
CA TRP A 91 1.43 8.48 5.87
C TRP A 91 -0.09 8.51 6.03
N LYS A 92 -0.84 8.54 4.92
CA LYS A 92 -2.31 8.47 4.96
C LYS A 92 -2.79 7.16 5.57
N LEU A 93 -2.23 6.03 5.14
CA LEU A 93 -2.56 4.71 5.68
C LEU A 93 -2.20 4.60 7.17
N LEU A 94 -1.09 5.19 7.58
CA LEU A 94 -0.67 5.20 8.99
C LEU A 94 -1.63 6.02 9.86
N ALA A 95 -2.05 7.19 9.39
CA ALA A 95 -3.06 8.00 10.07
C ALA A 95 -4.41 7.28 10.18
N ILE A 96 -4.76 6.48 9.17
CA ILE A 96 -5.95 5.64 9.23
C ILE A 96 -5.82 4.55 10.29
N ALA A 97 -4.71 3.83 10.27
CA ALA A 97 -4.42 2.74 11.22
C ALA A 97 -4.29 3.21 12.67
N ARG A 98 -3.86 4.44 12.92
CA ARG A 98 -3.68 4.98 14.28
C ARG A 98 -4.95 5.58 14.86
N ASP A 99 -5.62 6.40 14.05
CA ASP A 99 -6.59 7.36 14.56
C ASP A 99 -7.91 7.34 13.79
N THR A 100 -7.86 7.25 12.46
CA THR A 100 -9.09 7.43 11.65
C THR A 100 -10.06 6.26 11.77
N TYR A 101 -9.57 5.04 12.04
CA TYR A 101 -10.46 3.88 12.26
C TYR A 101 -11.42 4.07 13.45
N LYS A 102 -11.08 4.96 14.39
CA LYS A 102 -11.90 5.27 15.58
C LYS A 102 -12.96 6.34 15.30
N GLN A 103 -12.88 7.01 14.15
CA GLN A 103 -13.74 8.12 13.79
C GLN A 103 -15.09 7.64 13.26
N PRO A 104 -16.12 8.51 13.20
CA PRO A 104 -17.38 8.17 12.56
C PRO A 104 -17.20 7.64 11.13
N ARG A 105 -18.12 6.76 10.71
CA ARG A 105 -18.05 6.06 9.41
C ARG A 105 -17.79 6.98 8.22
N GLU A 106 -18.44 8.14 8.17
CA GLU A 106 -18.24 9.12 7.11
C GLU A 106 -16.79 9.60 7.01
N ALA A 107 -16.15 9.91 8.14
CA ALA A 107 -14.76 10.36 8.18
C ALA A 107 -13.79 9.23 7.80
N PHE A 108 -14.09 8.01 8.26
CA PHE A 108 -13.33 6.81 7.91
C PHE A 108 -13.37 6.53 6.40
N ASP A 109 -14.57 6.50 5.81
CA ASP A 109 -14.77 6.25 4.38
C ASP A 109 -14.12 7.36 3.54
N LYS A 110 -14.23 8.62 3.95
CA LYS A 110 -13.57 9.76 3.27
C LYS A 110 -12.06 9.65 3.28
N ALA A 111 -11.46 9.23 4.40
CA ALA A 111 -10.02 9.02 4.49
C ALA A 111 -9.57 7.90 3.54
N PHE A 112 -10.33 6.79 3.49
CA PHE A 112 -10.04 5.69 2.58
C PHE A 112 -10.26 6.03 1.11
N ALA A 113 -11.28 6.82 0.75
CA ALA A 113 -11.47 7.29 -0.61
C ALA A 113 -10.26 8.11 -1.12
N GLY A 114 -9.67 8.93 -0.24
CA GLY A 114 -8.44 9.65 -0.54
C GLY A 114 -7.23 8.73 -0.72
N ALA A 115 -7.12 7.65 0.08
CA ALA A 115 -6.08 6.64 -0.08
C ALA A 115 -6.25 5.81 -1.36
N ASP A 116 -7.49 5.43 -1.69
CA ASP A 116 -7.85 4.66 -2.88
C ASP A 116 -7.52 5.41 -4.17
N THR A 117 -7.77 6.72 -4.19
CA THR A 117 -7.43 7.58 -5.35
C THR A 117 -5.92 7.56 -5.60
N LEU A 118 -5.12 7.83 -4.57
CA LEU A 118 -3.66 7.85 -4.69
C LEU A 118 -3.09 6.48 -5.03
N PHE A 119 -3.62 5.41 -4.43
CA PHE A 119 -3.24 4.04 -4.77
C PHE A 119 -3.57 3.70 -6.23
N GLY A 120 -4.76 4.06 -6.71
CA GLY A 120 -5.18 3.84 -8.10
C GLY A 120 -4.23 4.50 -9.10
N GLU A 121 -3.89 5.77 -8.89
CA GLU A 121 -2.94 6.51 -9.73
C GLU A 121 -1.56 5.84 -9.79
N MET A 122 -1.09 5.28 -8.66
CA MET A 122 0.20 4.62 -8.57
C MET A 122 0.17 3.20 -9.15
N ASN A 123 -0.96 2.51 -9.04
CA ASN A 123 -1.13 1.16 -9.57
C ASN A 123 -1.25 1.13 -11.11
N GLU A 124 -1.69 2.24 -11.73
CA GLU A 124 -1.66 2.38 -13.19
C GLU A 124 -0.26 2.16 -13.77
N ASP A 125 0.80 2.55 -13.06
CA ASP A 125 2.18 2.36 -13.51
C ASP A 125 2.58 0.87 -13.51
N CYS A 126 2.15 0.13 -12.49
CA CYS A 126 2.29 -1.31 -12.41
C CYS A 126 1.51 -2.00 -13.55
N ALA A 127 0.27 -1.56 -13.80
CA ALA A 127 -0.57 -2.08 -14.88
C ALA A 127 0.03 -1.83 -16.27
N ARG A 128 0.54 -0.63 -16.54
CA ARG A 128 1.22 -0.31 -17.80
C ARG A 128 2.45 -1.19 -18.03
N THR A 129 3.27 -1.38 -17.00
CA THR A 129 4.47 -2.23 -17.09
C THR A 129 4.12 -3.70 -17.34
N ALA A 130 3.07 -4.20 -16.70
CA ALA A 130 2.56 -5.56 -16.90
C ALA A 130 2.07 -5.77 -18.35
N ARG A 131 1.28 -4.84 -18.90
CA ARG A 131 0.78 -4.90 -20.28
C ARG A 131 1.90 -4.94 -21.31
N LEU A 132 2.94 -4.13 -21.13
CA LEU A 132 4.12 -4.14 -22.00
C LEU A 132 4.92 -5.46 -21.93
N SER A 133 4.63 -6.35 -20.97
CA SER A 133 5.36 -7.62 -20.79
C SER A 133 4.80 -8.76 -21.63
N PHE A 134 3.64 -8.54 -22.25
CA PHE A 134 3.01 -9.47 -23.20
C PHE A 134 3.18 -9.04 -24.67
N LEU A 135 3.89 -7.93 -24.90
CA LEU A 135 4.29 -7.42 -26.23
C LEU A 135 5.79 -7.63 -26.41
#